data_AF-A0A432RGN3-F1
#
_entry.id   AF-A0A432RGN3-F1
#
_cell.length_a   1.000
_cell.length_b   1.000
_cell.length_c   1.000
_cell.angle_alpha   90.00
_cell.angle_beta   90.00
_cell.angle_gamma   90.00
#
_symmetry.space_group_name_H-M   'P 1'
#
loop_
_entity.id
_entity.type
_entity.pdbx_description
1 polymer ?
#
loop_
_entity_poly.entity_id
_entity_poly.type
_entity_poly.pdbx_seq_one_letter_code
_entity_poly.pdbx_strand_id
1 'polypeptide(L)'
;MKKEDFIMLVKNLTPRGAGVKISKNPDLKKLLWDITSFLPENAPQSLRIWCIKEGILTKDNLPKCPVCGSLPAFSTGKFLTYCSKKCAQMDKEKFVKKYGVDHYLKLREVKEKRKETVLRRYGVDNIGKITREKAKKTMLERYGVDNYTKTKEYKERLKEISIRKYGTTHPMKSPIVKEKLQKILNEKRKNIVEKQQKVLQEKYGVNSPMKIPAVKEKVLKKYKKKVWERLNIKLKAIDVEPLFDFETFKYYKVKERKKLLFLCKKCNAKFLDHLDNGHLPVCPVCYRGTIPEQEIVKFLKDKNITFETNNRNILNSFEIDIFIPEKNLGIEVNGIYYHTYENLIHLRGLSKKEAKNYHRLKWILATQKNIKLLQFWDSEILNKKDIVFSIISNFLGLNQKVYAKDCKLIELTETQALDFFFNNHIASEVVLGKSFGLVYKDEIVSAISIGKARFGLEGYEIYRFANKRYTNVIGALGKLISHIKNYIKGNLYSYVDLRLFSGKSLETIGFEKVKITEPDYYYTKDFINLIPRQKFMKLKTGLKEKDFCKQNGYHRIFSVGNALYKLTI
;
A
#
# COMPACT_ATOMS: atom_id res chain seq x y z
N MET A 1 6.00 -84.79 -46.18
CA MET A 1 6.82 -83.57 -46.41
C MET A 1 6.80 -82.76 -45.12
N LYS A 2 7.95 -82.29 -44.60
CA LYS A 2 7.97 -81.46 -43.38
C LYS A 2 7.44 -80.06 -43.68
N LYS A 3 7.03 -79.33 -42.64
CA LYS A 3 6.43 -77.99 -42.74
C LYS A 3 7.36 -76.99 -43.44
N GLU A 4 8.65 -77.02 -43.10
CA GLU A 4 9.68 -76.13 -43.62
C GLU A 4 9.91 -76.36 -45.12
N ASP A 5 10.01 -77.63 -45.53
CA ASP A 5 10.18 -78.04 -46.93
C ASP A 5 8.99 -77.58 -47.80
N PHE A 6 7.78 -77.66 -47.24
CA PHE A 6 6.56 -77.22 -47.92
C PHE A 6 6.51 -75.70 -48.10
N ILE A 7 6.88 -74.94 -47.07
CA ILE A 7 6.96 -73.47 -47.16
C ILE A 7 7.96 -73.08 -48.26
N MET A 8 9.13 -73.71 -48.30
CA MET A 8 10.13 -73.49 -49.36
C MET A 8 9.57 -73.82 -50.75
N LEU A 9 8.89 -74.96 -50.89
CA LEU A 9 8.26 -75.36 -52.14
C LEU A 9 7.25 -74.31 -52.64
N VAL A 10 6.37 -73.81 -51.76
CA VAL A 10 5.36 -72.78 -52.11
C VAL A 10 6.01 -71.44 -52.44
N LYS A 11 7.11 -71.08 -51.78
CA LYS A 11 7.89 -69.87 -52.10
C LYS A 11 8.52 -69.95 -53.50
N ASN A 12 9.04 -71.12 -53.88
CA ASN A 12 9.75 -71.31 -55.15
C ASN A 12 8.85 -71.48 -56.39
N LEU A 13 7.56 -71.78 -56.21
CA LEU A 13 6.61 -71.90 -57.32
C LEU A 13 5.84 -70.60 -57.58
N THR A 14 5.38 -70.36 -58.81
CA THR A 14 4.42 -69.27 -59.07
C THR A 14 3.12 -69.52 -58.29
N PRO A 15 2.34 -68.49 -57.90
CA PRO A 15 1.07 -68.70 -57.18
C PRO A 15 0.12 -69.69 -57.88
N ARG A 16 0.07 -69.64 -59.22
CA ARG A 16 -0.70 -70.59 -60.04
C ARG A 16 -0.08 -71.99 -60.02
N GLY A 17 1.25 -72.09 -60.14
CA GLY A 17 1.96 -73.38 -60.06
C GLY A 17 1.82 -74.06 -58.70
N ALA A 18 1.96 -73.30 -57.61
CA ALA A 18 1.68 -73.76 -56.25
C ALA A 18 0.21 -74.18 -56.10
N GLY A 19 -0.72 -73.39 -56.64
CA GLY A 19 -2.15 -73.71 -56.68
C GLY A 19 -2.42 -75.06 -57.32
N VAL A 20 -1.95 -75.26 -58.56
CA VAL A 20 -2.13 -76.52 -59.31
C VAL A 20 -1.50 -77.70 -58.58
N LYS A 21 -0.28 -77.55 -58.05
CA LYS A 21 0.44 -78.63 -57.36
C LYS A 21 -0.25 -79.04 -56.06
N ILE A 22 -0.75 -78.08 -55.28
CA ILE A 22 -1.48 -78.33 -54.03
C ILE A 22 -2.86 -78.93 -54.31
N SER A 23 -3.58 -78.45 -55.34
CA SER A 23 -4.91 -78.97 -55.66
C SER A 23 -4.91 -80.43 -56.12
N LYS A 24 -3.80 -80.93 -56.68
CA LYS A 24 -3.64 -82.32 -57.13
C LYS A 24 -3.16 -83.28 -56.02
N ASN A 25 -2.79 -82.80 -54.84
CA ASN A 25 -2.23 -83.63 -53.76
C ASN A 25 -2.94 -83.35 -52.41
N PRO A 26 -3.73 -84.31 -51.88
CA PRO A 26 -4.47 -84.16 -50.62
C PRO A 26 -3.59 -83.83 -49.41
N ASP A 27 -2.39 -84.41 -49.31
CA ASP A 27 -1.48 -84.20 -48.17
C ASP A 27 -0.91 -82.77 -48.18
N LEU A 28 -0.58 -82.25 -49.37
CA LEU A 28 -0.15 -80.86 -49.54
C LEU A 28 -1.28 -79.87 -49.23
N LYS A 29 -2.53 -80.25 -49.53
CA LYS A 29 -3.70 -79.46 -49.16
C LYS A 29 -3.86 -79.43 -47.64
N LYS A 30 -3.78 -80.58 -46.95
CA LYS A 30 -3.83 -80.64 -45.48
C LYS A 30 -2.73 -79.78 -44.85
N LEU A 31 -1.50 -79.88 -45.34
CA LEU A 31 -0.38 -79.10 -44.84
C LEU A 31 -0.55 -77.58 -45.06
N LEU A 32 -1.10 -77.15 -46.20
CA LEU A 32 -1.47 -75.74 -46.43
C LEU A 32 -2.47 -75.24 -45.39
N TRP A 33 -3.46 -76.06 -45.05
CA TRP A 33 -4.50 -75.75 -44.07
C TRP A 33 -3.92 -75.66 -42.66
N ASP A 34 -3.09 -76.62 -42.25
CA ASP A 34 -2.47 -76.63 -40.92
C ASP A 34 -1.60 -75.39 -40.69
N ILE A 35 -0.79 -75.01 -41.69
CA ILE A 35 0.09 -73.83 -41.64
C ILE A 35 -0.70 -72.52 -41.61
N THR A 36 -1.87 -72.49 -42.24
CA THR A 36 -2.71 -71.29 -42.36
C THR A 36 -4.01 -71.40 -41.54
N SER A 37 -3.98 -72.18 -40.46
CA SER A 37 -5.11 -72.42 -39.55
C SER A 37 -5.63 -71.15 -38.87
N PHE A 38 -4.83 -70.08 -38.84
CA PHE A 38 -5.24 -68.76 -38.38
C PHE A 38 -6.18 -68.00 -39.35
N LEU A 39 -6.40 -68.52 -40.57
CA LEU A 39 -7.38 -67.99 -41.52
C LEU A 39 -8.72 -68.74 -41.40
N PRO A 40 -9.86 -68.07 -41.66
CA PRO A 40 -11.18 -68.72 -41.66
C PRO A 40 -11.24 -69.94 -42.59
N GLU A 41 -12.06 -70.93 -42.25
CA GLU A 41 -12.15 -72.16 -43.05
C GLU A 41 -12.50 -71.88 -44.51
N ASN A 42 -13.46 -71.00 -44.77
CA ASN A 42 -13.85 -70.60 -46.13
C ASN A 42 -12.81 -69.73 -46.88
N ALA A 43 -11.62 -69.48 -46.31
CA ALA A 43 -10.58 -68.71 -46.97
C ALA A 43 -10.10 -69.38 -48.27
N PRO A 44 -10.00 -68.65 -49.39
CA PRO A 44 -9.61 -69.22 -50.68
C PRO A 44 -8.16 -69.73 -50.65
N GLN A 45 -7.89 -70.81 -51.39
CA GLN A 45 -6.56 -71.41 -51.49
C GLN A 45 -5.50 -70.40 -51.94
N SER A 46 -5.87 -69.45 -52.80
CA SER A 46 -4.99 -68.37 -53.27
C SER A 46 -4.53 -67.44 -52.14
N LEU A 47 -5.40 -67.12 -51.17
CA LEU A 47 -5.05 -66.32 -49.99
C LEU A 47 -4.08 -67.09 -49.09
N ARG A 48 -4.36 -68.39 -48.84
CA ARG A 48 -3.49 -69.25 -48.02
C ARG A 48 -2.08 -69.36 -48.63
N ILE A 49 -1.99 -69.56 -49.95
CA ILE A 49 -0.72 -69.57 -50.69
C ILE A 49 -0.02 -68.21 -50.58
N TRP A 50 -0.75 -67.11 -50.76
CA TRP A 50 -0.18 -65.76 -50.66
C TRP A 50 0.43 -65.50 -49.28
N CYS A 51 -0.27 -65.85 -48.19
CA CYS A 51 0.26 -65.70 -46.83
C CYS A 51 1.59 -66.44 -46.65
N ILE A 52 1.70 -67.68 -47.14
CA ILE A 52 2.96 -68.44 -47.05
C ILE A 52 4.08 -67.76 -47.85
N LYS A 53 3.78 -67.25 -49.06
CA LYS A 53 4.77 -66.57 -49.89
C LYS A 53 5.31 -65.30 -49.23
N GLU A 54 4.42 -64.50 -48.63
CA GLU A 54 4.77 -63.27 -47.91
C GLU A 54 5.30 -63.52 -46.48
N GLY A 55 5.41 -64.78 -46.05
CA GLY A 55 5.92 -65.12 -44.72
C GLY A 55 4.95 -64.84 -43.56
N ILE A 56 3.66 -64.65 -43.86
CA ILE A 56 2.60 -64.43 -42.87
C ILE A 56 2.12 -65.80 -42.38
N LEU A 57 2.65 -66.23 -41.24
CA LEU A 57 2.36 -67.54 -40.63
C LEU A 57 1.52 -67.45 -39.34
N THR A 58 1.15 -66.25 -38.93
CA THR A 58 0.35 -65.98 -37.72
C THR A 58 -0.66 -64.85 -37.97
N LYS A 59 -1.72 -64.79 -37.15
CA LYS A 59 -2.77 -63.77 -37.25
C LYS A 59 -2.26 -62.33 -37.05
N ASP A 60 -1.25 -62.15 -36.20
CA ASP A 60 -0.71 -60.82 -35.88
C ASP A 60 0.03 -60.16 -37.05
N ASN A 61 0.54 -60.98 -37.97
CA ASN A 61 1.27 -60.57 -39.16
C ASN A 61 0.35 -60.24 -40.35
N LEU A 62 -0.97 -60.33 -40.19
CA LEU A 62 -1.91 -59.94 -41.24
C LEU A 62 -1.86 -58.42 -41.49
N PRO A 63 -1.98 -57.97 -42.76
CA PRO A 63 -2.00 -56.55 -43.08
C PRO A 63 -3.14 -55.81 -42.37
N LYS A 64 -2.86 -54.60 -41.89
CA LYS A 64 -3.84 -53.75 -41.18
C LYS A 64 -4.05 -52.46 -41.97
N CYS A 65 -5.30 -52.01 -42.06
CA CYS A 65 -5.62 -50.70 -42.62
C CYS A 65 -4.92 -49.60 -41.80
N PRO A 66 -4.17 -48.67 -42.41
CA PRO A 66 -3.41 -47.65 -41.68
C PRO A 66 -4.30 -46.63 -40.96
N VAL A 67 -5.61 -46.61 -41.22
CA VAL A 67 -6.56 -45.66 -40.63
C VAL A 67 -7.35 -46.24 -39.46
N CYS A 68 -7.82 -47.49 -39.57
CA CYS A 68 -8.70 -48.09 -38.56
C CYS A 68 -8.21 -49.43 -38.00
N GLY A 69 -7.09 -49.95 -38.51
CA GLY A 69 -6.51 -51.23 -38.07
C GLY A 69 -7.21 -52.50 -38.57
N SER A 70 -8.38 -52.38 -39.22
CA SER A 70 -9.11 -53.54 -39.76
C SER A 70 -8.37 -54.21 -40.92
N LEU A 71 -8.53 -55.53 -41.06
CA LEU A 71 -7.98 -56.33 -42.16
C LEU A 71 -8.59 -55.86 -43.50
N PRO A 72 -7.79 -55.41 -44.47
CA PRO A 72 -8.30 -55.05 -45.79
C PRO A 72 -8.83 -56.26 -46.56
N ALA A 73 -9.63 -56.04 -47.60
CA ALA A 73 -10.06 -57.12 -48.47
C ALA A 73 -8.88 -57.67 -49.29
N PHE A 74 -8.85 -58.98 -49.49
CA PHE A 74 -7.92 -59.64 -50.42
C PHE A 74 -8.54 -59.67 -51.82
N SER A 75 -7.87 -59.07 -52.80
CA SER A 75 -8.35 -59.01 -54.18
C SER A 75 -7.17 -58.98 -55.15
N THR A 76 -7.32 -59.58 -56.34
CA THR A 76 -6.27 -59.63 -57.39
C THR A 76 -4.91 -60.12 -56.87
N GLY A 77 -4.93 -61.09 -55.95
CA GLY A 77 -3.71 -61.72 -55.43
C GLY A 77 -2.93 -60.91 -54.39
N LYS A 78 -3.51 -59.87 -53.77
CA LYS A 78 -2.93 -59.13 -52.64
C LYS A 78 -3.99 -58.49 -51.74
N PHE A 79 -3.61 -58.09 -50.53
CA PHE A 79 -4.45 -57.22 -49.70
C PHE A 79 -4.47 -55.79 -50.23
N LEU A 80 -5.65 -55.16 -50.21
CA LEU A 80 -5.77 -53.71 -50.44
C LEU A 80 -5.08 -52.92 -49.32
N THR A 81 -4.66 -51.68 -49.60
CA THR A 81 -4.04 -50.81 -48.58
C THR A 81 -5.04 -50.37 -47.51
N TYR A 82 -6.30 -50.17 -47.89
CA TYR A 82 -7.37 -49.67 -47.01
C TYR A 82 -8.55 -50.63 -46.99
N CYS A 83 -9.22 -50.75 -45.84
CA CYS A 83 -10.42 -51.59 -45.71
C CYS A 83 -11.66 -51.00 -46.44
N SER A 84 -11.67 -49.71 -46.77
CA SER A 84 -12.79 -49.05 -47.45
C SER A 84 -12.36 -47.75 -48.15
N LYS A 85 -13.18 -47.30 -49.11
CA LYS A 85 -13.03 -45.97 -49.74
C LYS A 85 -13.02 -44.84 -48.69
N LYS A 86 -13.81 -44.97 -47.63
CA LYS A 86 -13.84 -44.02 -46.51
C LYS A 86 -12.49 -43.91 -45.81
N CYS A 87 -11.86 -45.04 -45.47
CA CYS A 87 -10.53 -45.02 -44.86
C CYS A 87 -9.49 -44.41 -45.80
N ALA A 88 -9.52 -44.73 -47.09
CA ALA A 88 -8.62 -44.11 -48.08
C ALA A 88 -8.77 -42.57 -48.21
N GLN A 89 -9.94 -42.02 -47.84
CA GLN A 89 -10.23 -40.58 -47.77
C GLN A 89 -9.97 -39.96 -46.39
N MET A 90 -9.65 -40.75 -45.37
CA MET A 90 -9.36 -40.29 -44.01
C MET A 90 -7.88 -40.42 -43.64
N ASP A 91 -7.07 -40.99 -44.53
CA ASP A 91 -5.63 -41.14 -44.34
C ASP A 91 -4.91 -39.78 -44.39
N LYS A 92 -4.66 -39.22 -43.21
CA LYS A 92 -3.98 -37.93 -43.04
C LYS A 92 -2.55 -37.96 -43.55
N GLU A 93 -1.82 -39.05 -43.32
CA GLU A 93 -0.42 -39.16 -43.72
C GLU A 93 -0.28 -39.14 -45.24
N LYS A 94 -1.18 -39.84 -45.94
CA LYS A 94 -1.27 -39.78 -47.41
C LYS A 94 -1.49 -38.35 -47.90
N PHE A 95 -2.39 -37.59 -47.27
CA PHE A 95 -2.65 -36.20 -47.69
C PHE A 95 -1.50 -35.25 -47.33
N VAL A 96 -0.87 -35.40 -46.17
CA VAL A 96 0.30 -34.60 -45.79
C VAL A 96 1.44 -34.83 -46.77
N LYS A 97 1.75 -36.10 -47.08
CA LYS A 97 2.80 -36.45 -48.06
C LYS A 97 2.51 -35.89 -49.45
N LYS A 98 1.25 -35.90 -49.88
CA LYS A 98 0.87 -35.49 -51.26
C LYS A 98 0.63 -33.99 -51.42
N TYR A 99 0.07 -33.32 -50.42
CA TYR A 99 -0.43 -31.94 -50.54
C TYR A 99 0.06 -31.00 -49.42
N GLY A 100 0.90 -31.47 -48.50
CA GLY A 100 1.38 -30.68 -47.35
C GLY A 100 0.29 -30.35 -46.31
N VAL A 101 -0.93 -30.84 -46.50
CA VAL A 101 -2.08 -30.63 -45.60
C VAL A 101 -2.73 -31.96 -45.26
N ASP A 102 -3.30 -32.09 -44.07
CA ASP A 102 -3.88 -33.35 -43.57
C ASP A 102 -5.20 -33.78 -44.26
N HIS A 103 -5.74 -32.95 -45.16
CA HIS A 103 -6.88 -33.28 -46.01
C HIS A 103 -6.98 -32.33 -47.21
N TYR A 104 -7.30 -32.84 -48.40
CA TYR A 104 -7.36 -32.04 -49.64
C TYR A 104 -8.35 -30.86 -49.57
N LEU A 105 -9.45 -30.98 -48.81
CA LEU A 105 -10.41 -29.89 -48.58
C LEU A 105 -9.81 -28.68 -47.83
N LYS A 106 -8.61 -28.80 -47.26
CA LYS A 106 -7.92 -27.67 -46.62
C LYS A 106 -7.16 -26.78 -47.61
N LEU A 107 -6.92 -27.26 -48.83
CA LEU A 107 -6.27 -26.51 -49.89
C LEU A 107 -7.07 -25.25 -50.24
N ARG A 108 -6.36 -24.13 -50.42
CA ARG A 108 -6.98 -22.81 -50.67
C ARG A 108 -7.88 -22.84 -51.91
N GLU A 109 -7.38 -23.37 -53.02
CA GLU A 109 -8.12 -23.49 -54.28
C GLU A 109 -9.41 -24.30 -54.13
N VAL A 110 -9.36 -25.40 -53.37
CA VAL A 110 -10.53 -26.26 -53.12
C VAL A 110 -11.56 -25.54 -52.25
N LYS A 111 -11.12 -24.74 -51.27
CA LYS A 111 -12.01 -23.90 -50.46
C LYS A 111 -12.68 -22.81 -51.29
N GLU A 112 -11.92 -22.14 -52.17
CA GLU A 112 -12.41 -21.05 -53.02
C GLU A 112 -13.45 -21.59 -54.03
N LYS A 113 -13.14 -22.67 -54.76
CA LYS A 113 -14.09 -23.32 -55.68
C LYS A 113 -15.38 -23.76 -54.99
N ARG A 114 -15.28 -24.28 -53.76
CA ARG A 114 -16.45 -24.65 -52.96
C ARG A 114 -17.27 -23.41 -52.59
N LYS A 115 -16.63 -22.32 -52.17
CA LYS A 115 -17.30 -21.06 -51.82
C LYS A 115 -18.04 -20.47 -53.02
N GLU A 116 -17.40 -20.40 -54.19
CA GLU A 116 -18.02 -19.94 -55.44
C GLU A 116 -19.21 -20.80 -55.84
N THR A 117 -19.08 -22.12 -55.71
CA THR A 117 -20.19 -23.04 -56.03
C THR A 117 -21.40 -22.80 -55.13
N VAL A 118 -21.19 -22.58 -53.83
CA VAL A 118 -22.28 -22.30 -52.88
C VAL A 118 -22.88 -20.91 -53.15
N LEU A 119 -22.04 -19.91 -53.43
CA LEU A 119 -22.48 -18.55 -53.76
C LEU A 119 -23.34 -18.54 -55.04
N ARG A 120 -22.88 -19.22 -56.09
CA ARG A 120 -23.61 -19.34 -57.36
C ARG A 120 -24.96 -20.06 -57.21
N ARG A 121 -25.01 -21.13 -56.42
CA ARG A 121 -26.23 -21.96 -56.29
C ARG A 121 -27.25 -21.42 -55.30
N TYR A 122 -26.79 -20.73 -54.26
CA TYR A 122 -27.63 -20.39 -53.10
C TYR A 122 -27.52 -18.92 -52.66
N GLY A 123 -26.75 -18.08 -53.37
CA GLY A 123 -26.57 -16.67 -53.03
C GLY A 123 -25.83 -16.40 -51.71
N VAL A 124 -25.32 -17.45 -51.05
CA VAL A 124 -24.59 -17.37 -49.78
C VAL A 124 -23.20 -17.96 -49.91
N ASP A 125 -22.24 -17.43 -49.17
CA ASP A 125 -20.88 -17.98 -49.09
C ASP A 125 -20.80 -19.31 -48.32
N ASN A 126 -21.84 -19.65 -47.54
CA ASN A 126 -21.90 -20.85 -46.73
C ASN A 126 -23.34 -21.32 -46.57
N ILE A 127 -23.63 -22.54 -47.03
CA ILE A 127 -24.95 -23.19 -46.93
C ILE A 127 -25.46 -23.28 -45.48
N GLY A 128 -24.54 -23.32 -44.51
CA GLY A 128 -24.86 -23.32 -43.09
C GLY A 128 -25.62 -22.07 -42.62
N LYS A 129 -25.53 -20.94 -43.35
CA LYS A 129 -26.33 -19.74 -43.06
C LYS A 129 -27.82 -20.00 -43.29
N ILE A 130 -28.17 -20.59 -44.44
CA ILE A 130 -29.55 -20.92 -44.79
C ILE A 130 -30.15 -21.93 -43.81
N THR A 131 -29.41 -22.98 -43.47
CA THR A 131 -29.92 -24.01 -42.54
C THR A 131 -30.08 -23.47 -41.12
N ARG A 132 -29.19 -22.57 -40.66
CA ARG A 132 -29.34 -21.89 -39.37
C ARG A 132 -30.55 -20.96 -39.34
N GLU A 133 -30.80 -20.20 -40.39
CA GLU A 133 -31.98 -19.33 -40.46
C GLU A 133 -33.28 -20.14 -40.49
N LYS A 134 -33.33 -21.23 -41.26
CA LYS A 134 -34.48 -22.15 -41.22
C LYS A 134 -34.70 -22.73 -39.83
N ALA A 135 -33.64 -23.23 -39.18
CA ALA A 135 -33.72 -23.75 -37.82
C ALA A 135 -34.18 -22.67 -36.83
N LYS A 136 -33.67 -21.44 -36.95
CA LYS A 136 -34.06 -20.29 -36.12
C LYS A 136 -35.55 -19.97 -36.28
N LYS A 137 -36.05 -19.92 -37.53
CA LYS A 137 -37.46 -19.70 -37.83
C LYS A 137 -38.34 -20.78 -37.21
N THR A 138 -37.97 -22.06 -37.39
CA THR A 138 -38.70 -23.18 -36.78
C THR A 138 -38.69 -23.12 -35.25
N MET A 139 -37.58 -22.70 -34.62
CA MET A 139 -37.53 -22.56 -33.15
C MET A 139 -38.40 -21.39 -32.67
N LEU A 140 -38.42 -20.27 -33.39
CA LEU A 140 -39.30 -19.13 -33.11
C LEU A 140 -40.79 -19.53 -33.26
N GLU A 141 -41.15 -20.24 -34.33
CA GLU A 141 -42.50 -20.74 -34.57
C GLU A 141 -42.97 -21.71 -33.47
N ARG A 142 -42.11 -22.64 -33.05
CA ARG A 142 -42.47 -23.69 -32.08
C ARG A 142 -42.40 -23.26 -30.62
N TYR A 143 -41.47 -22.38 -30.27
CA TYR A 143 -41.12 -22.09 -28.87
C TYR A 143 -41.06 -20.59 -28.54
N GLY A 144 -41.33 -19.70 -29.50
CA GLY A 144 -41.24 -18.24 -29.30
C GLY A 144 -39.81 -17.71 -29.09
N VAL A 145 -38.79 -18.58 -29.17
CA VAL A 145 -37.37 -18.24 -28.98
C VAL A 145 -36.52 -18.84 -30.10
N ASP A 146 -35.43 -18.16 -30.45
CA ASP A 146 -34.51 -18.57 -31.53
C ASP A 146 -33.68 -19.83 -31.22
N ASN A 147 -33.72 -20.32 -29.99
CA ASN A 147 -33.01 -21.51 -29.53
C ASN A 147 -33.74 -22.15 -28.36
N TYR A 148 -33.97 -23.46 -28.44
CA TYR A 148 -34.58 -24.24 -27.36
C TYR A 148 -33.90 -24.03 -26.00
N THR A 149 -32.59 -23.78 -25.96
CA THR A 149 -31.87 -23.55 -24.69
C THR A 149 -32.30 -22.28 -23.96
N LYS A 150 -33.01 -21.37 -24.63
CA LYS A 150 -33.53 -20.13 -24.03
C LYS A 150 -34.92 -20.32 -23.39
N THR A 151 -35.63 -21.42 -23.67
CA THR A 151 -36.95 -21.69 -23.10
C THR A 151 -36.87 -21.79 -21.58
N LYS A 152 -37.97 -21.46 -20.91
CA LYS A 152 -38.09 -21.57 -19.45
C LYS A 152 -37.92 -23.01 -19.00
N GLU A 153 -38.58 -23.94 -19.68
CA GLU A 153 -38.49 -25.39 -19.46
C GLU A 153 -37.05 -25.89 -19.48
N TYR A 154 -36.28 -25.57 -20.52
CA TYR A 154 -34.89 -26.01 -20.61
C TYR A 154 -34.04 -25.46 -19.46
N LYS A 155 -34.23 -24.18 -19.10
CA LYS A 155 -33.51 -23.54 -17.99
C LYS A 155 -33.85 -24.16 -16.64
N GLU A 156 -35.10 -24.54 -16.40
CA GLU A 156 -35.56 -25.21 -15.18
C GLU A 156 -34.98 -26.63 -15.09
N ARG A 157 -35.09 -27.41 -16.17
CA ARG A 157 -34.46 -28.73 -16.25
C ARG A 157 -32.96 -28.69 -16.01
N LEU A 158 -32.26 -27.67 -16.50
CA LEU A 158 -30.82 -27.50 -16.29
C LEU A 158 -30.47 -27.21 -14.82
N LYS A 159 -31.30 -26.40 -14.13
CA LYS A 159 -31.18 -26.16 -12.68
C LYS A 159 -31.40 -27.45 -11.90
N GLU A 160 -32.43 -28.23 -12.20
CA GLU A 160 -32.71 -29.51 -11.55
C GLU A 160 -31.56 -30.50 -11.72
N ILE A 161 -31.04 -30.65 -12.94
CA ILE A 161 -29.90 -31.51 -13.21
C ILE A 161 -28.67 -31.04 -12.42
N SER A 162 -28.43 -29.73 -12.34
CA SER A 162 -27.32 -29.17 -11.56
C SER A 162 -27.48 -29.41 -10.06
N ILE A 163 -28.69 -29.25 -9.52
CA ILE A 163 -28.99 -29.55 -8.11
C ILE A 163 -28.77 -31.03 -7.83
N ARG A 164 -29.31 -31.91 -8.69
CA ARG A 164 -29.16 -33.37 -8.56
C ARG A 164 -27.69 -33.82 -8.59
N LYS A 165 -26.88 -33.26 -9.49
CA LYS A 165 -25.48 -33.69 -9.68
C LYS A 165 -24.49 -33.00 -8.75
N TYR A 166 -24.76 -31.75 -8.36
CA TYR A 166 -23.76 -30.88 -7.71
C TYR A 166 -24.28 -30.16 -6.47
N GLY A 167 -25.49 -30.46 -6.01
CA GLY A 167 -26.13 -29.86 -4.82
C GLY A 167 -26.40 -28.36 -4.93
N THR A 168 -26.26 -27.78 -6.13
CA THR A 168 -26.31 -26.32 -6.34
C THR A 168 -27.04 -25.98 -7.63
N THR A 169 -27.64 -24.79 -7.66
CA THR A 169 -28.39 -24.27 -8.83
C THR A 169 -27.55 -24.07 -10.09
N HIS A 170 -26.22 -24.09 -9.97
CA HIS A 170 -25.30 -23.98 -11.09
C HIS A 170 -23.95 -24.65 -10.75
N PRO A 171 -23.30 -25.38 -11.69
CA PRO A 171 -22.09 -26.15 -11.39
C PRO A 171 -20.96 -25.30 -10.79
N MET A 172 -20.75 -24.07 -11.28
CA MET A 172 -19.73 -23.15 -10.74
C MET A 172 -19.98 -22.65 -9.32
N LYS A 173 -21.18 -22.87 -8.75
CA LYS A 173 -21.46 -22.59 -7.34
C LYS A 173 -21.07 -23.75 -6.43
N SER A 174 -20.90 -24.96 -6.98
CA SER A 174 -20.45 -26.13 -6.22
C SER A 174 -18.98 -25.96 -5.78
N PRO A 175 -18.67 -26.09 -4.48
CA PRO A 175 -17.30 -26.06 -3.97
C PRO A 175 -16.39 -27.08 -4.68
N ILE A 176 -16.91 -28.29 -4.97
CA ILE A 176 -16.17 -29.38 -5.62
C ILE A 176 -15.72 -28.97 -7.04
N VAL A 177 -16.59 -28.29 -7.79
CA VAL A 177 -16.29 -27.83 -9.15
C VAL A 177 -15.27 -26.69 -9.12
N LYS A 178 -15.39 -25.76 -8.17
CA LYS A 178 -14.42 -24.66 -8.00
C LYS A 178 -13.03 -25.20 -7.64
N GLU A 179 -12.94 -26.14 -6.72
CA GLU A 179 -11.66 -26.72 -6.29
C GLU A 179 -10.96 -27.47 -7.43
N LYS A 180 -11.71 -28.29 -8.19
CA LYS A 180 -11.17 -28.98 -9.38
C LYS A 180 -10.64 -27.99 -10.42
N LEU A 181 -11.38 -26.91 -10.70
CA LEU A 181 -10.93 -25.88 -11.64
C LEU A 181 -9.67 -25.18 -11.13
N GLN A 182 -9.60 -24.85 -9.84
CA GLN A 182 -8.43 -24.22 -9.24
C GLN A 182 -7.19 -25.10 -9.35
N LYS A 183 -7.30 -26.40 -9.12
CA LYS A 183 -6.19 -27.37 -9.30
C LYS A 183 -5.68 -27.36 -10.73
N ILE A 184 -6.57 -27.47 -11.72
CA ILE A 184 -6.21 -27.44 -13.15
C ILE A 184 -5.51 -26.11 -13.52
N LEU A 185 -6.03 -24.98 -13.04
CA LEU A 185 -5.44 -23.67 -13.33
C LEU A 185 -4.06 -23.50 -12.67
N ASN A 186 -3.90 -23.99 -11.44
CA ASN A 186 -2.62 -23.97 -10.74
C ASN A 186 -1.58 -24.83 -11.45
N GLU A 187 -1.94 -26.04 -11.87
CA GLU A 187 -1.06 -26.92 -12.65
C GLU A 187 -0.66 -26.30 -13.98
N LYS A 188 -1.62 -25.72 -14.72
CA LYS A 188 -1.32 -24.99 -15.97
C LYS A 188 -0.38 -23.82 -15.71
N ARG A 189 -0.60 -23.05 -14.65
CA ARG A 189 0.26 -21.92 -14.28
C ARG A 189 1.67 -22.38 -13.92
N LYS A 190 1.79 -23.45 -13.14
CA LYS A 190 3.08 -24.06 -12.78
C LYS A 190 3.85 -24.49 -14.03
N ASN A 191 3.22 -25.24 -14.93
CA ASN A 191 3.82 -25.67 -16.19
C ASN A 191 4.27 -24.49 -17.08
N ILE A 192 3.51 -23.39 -17.12
CA ILE A 192 3.89 -22.19 -17.86
C ILE A 192 5.14 -21.54 -17.25
N VAL A 193 5.16 -21.38 -15.92
CA VAL A 193 6.29 -20.77 -15.21
C VAL A 193 7.55 -21.61 -15.37
N GLU A 194 7.46 -22.94 -15.23
CA GLU A 194 8.59 -23.85 -15.42
C GLU A 194 9.16 -23.77 -16.85
N LYS A 195 8.29 -23.76 -17.86
CA LYS A 195 8.72 -23.56 -19.26
C LYS A 195 9.40 -22.21 -19.46
N GLN A 196 8.85 -21.14 -18.90
CA GLN A 196 9.46 -19.81 -18.98
C GLN A 196 10.83 -19.75 -18.31
N GLN A 197 10.95 -20.33 -17.10
CA GLN A 197 12.21 -20.38 -16.37
C GLN A 197 13.26 -21.20 -17.13
N LYS A 198 12.88 -22.35 -17.69
CA LYS A 198 13.78 -23.17 -18.51
C LYS A 198 14.30 -22.40 -19.72
N VAL A 199 13.42 -21.75 -20.47
CA VAL A 199 13.81 -20.93 -21.63
C VAL A 199 14.71 -19.75 -21.23
N LEU A 200 14.42 -19.09 -20.11
CA LEU A 200 15.25 -17.98 -19.62
C LEU A 200 16.63 -18.46 -19.15
N GLN A 201 16.71 -19.63 -18.52
CA GLN A 201 17.96 -20.25 -18.10
C GLN A 201 18.79 -20.66 -19.33
N GLU A 202 18.18 -21.32 -20.31
CA GLU A 202 18.85 -21.77 -21.54
C GLU A 202 19.39 -20.60 -22.38
N LYS A 203 18.61 -19.51 -22.52
CA LYS A 203 18.98 -18.38 -23.40
C LYS A 203 19.80 -17.29 -22.72
N TYR A 204 19.59 -17.07 -21.42
CA TYR A 204 20.12 -15.90 -20.70
C TYR A 204 20.77 -16.24 -19.36
N GLY A 205 20.83 -17.52 -18.96
CA GLY A 205 21.44 -17.96 -17.70
C GLY A 205 20.73 -17.46 -16.43
N VAL A 206 19.50 -16.93 -16.55
CA VAL A 206 18.76 -16.34 -15.44
C VAL A 206 17.38 -16.95 -15.30
N ASN A 207 16.85 -16.96 -14.07
CA ASN A 207 15.52 -17.48 -13.76
C ASN A 207 14.41 -16.41 -13.77
N SER A 208 14.72 -15.16 -14.13
CA SER A 208 13.76 -14.05 -14.16
C SER A 208 14.16 -12.98 -15.18
N PRO A 209 13.20 -12.41 -15.94
CA PRO A 209 13.49 -11.33 -16.90
C PRO A 209 14.13 -10.09 -16.26
N MET A 210 13.82 -9.76 -15.00
CA MET A 210 14.39 -8.58 -14.31
C MET A 210 15.88 -8.73 -13.97
N LYS A 211 16.43 -9.96 -14.05
CA LYS A 211 17.87 -10.20 -13.91
C LYS A 211 18.63 -9.93 -15.21
N ILE A 212 17.93 -9.80 -16.34
CA ILE A 212 18.53 -9.42 -17.62
C ILE A 212 18.80 -7.91 -17.60
N PRO A 213 20.06 -7.43 -17.69
CA PRO A 213 20.39 -6.02 -17.53
C PRO A 213 19.61 -5.09 -18.46
N ALA A 214 19.51 -5.42 -19.76
CA ALA A 214 18.77 -4.62 -20.75
C ALA A 214 17.27 -4.51 -20.43
N VAL A 215 16.65 -5.58 -19.92
CA VAL A 215 15.24 -5.58 -19.52
C VAL A 215 15.05 -4.71 -18.27
N LYS A 216 15.92 -4.89 -17.27
CA LYS A 216 15.91 -4.10 -16.04
C LYS A 216 16.04 -2.62 -16.34
N GLU A 217 17.00 -2.24 -17.18
CA GLU A 217 17.21 -0.85 -17.58
C GLU A 217 16.00 -0.27 -18.30
N LYS A 218 15.44 -0.99 -19.28
CA LYS A 218 14.25 -0.56 -20.03
C LYS A 218 13.04 -0.34 -19.11
N VAL A 219 12.82 -1.25 -18.17
CA VAL A 219 11.73 -1.14 -17.18
C VAL A 219 11.97 0.05 -16.24
N LEU A 220 13.18 0.19 -15.69
CA LEU A 220 13.53 1.28 -14.79
C LEU A 220 13.42 2.64 -15.47
N LYS A 221 13.88 2.78 -16.72
CA LYS A 221 13.76 4.00 -17.51
C LYS A 221 12.29 4.38 -17.71
N LYS A 222 11.43 3.42 -18.07
CA LYS A 222 9.98 3.64 -18.24
C LYS A 222 9.31 4.05 -16.92
N TYR A 223 9.67 3.42 -15.82
CA TYR A 223 9.18 3.76 -14.49
C TYR A 223 9.61 5.18 -14.09
N LYS A 224 10.91 5.50 -14.23
CA LYS A 224 11.47 6.82 -13.94
C LYS A 224 10.80 7.91 -14.76
N LYS A 225 10.50 7.67 -16.04
CA LYS A 225 9.79 8.63 -16.89
C LYS A 225 8.40 8.98 -16.33
N LYS A 226 7.63 7.98 -15.89
CA LYS A 226 6.33 8.21 -15.24
C LYS A 226 6.46 9.00 -13.93
N VAL A 227 7.50 8.73 -13.14
CA VAL A 227 7.76 9.47 -11.89
C VAL A 227 8.13 10.92 -12.20
N TRP A 228 8.96 11.15 -13.22
CA TRP A 228 9.35 12.47 -13.69
C TRP A 228 8.14 13.31 -14.13
N GLU A 229 7.26 12.75 -14.95
CA GLU A 229 6.02 13.41 -15.39
C GLU A 229 5.15 13.83 -14.19
N ARG A 230 4.99 12.96 -13.19
CA ARG A 230 4.23 13.27 -11.97
C ARG A 230 4.91 14.33 -11.11
N LEU A 231 6.25 14.28 -11.00
CA LEU A 231 7.01 15.27 -10.26
C LEU A 231 6.81 16.66 -10.86
N ASN A 232 6.93 16.81 -12.18
CA ASN A 232 6.75 18.10 -12.86
C ASN A 232 5.35 18.69 -12.64
N ILE A 233 4.30 17.86 -12.62
CA ILE A 233 2.94 18.31 -12.28
C ILE A 233 2.90 18.86 -10.85
N LYS A 234 3.49 18.16 -9.88
CA LYS A 234 3.51 18.59 -8.47
C LYS A 234 4.34 19.86 -8.27
N LEU A 235 5.51 19.96 -8.91
CA LEU A 235 6.37 21.15 -8.85
C LEU A 235 5.66 22.37 -9.43
N LYS A 236 4.98 22.21 -10.58
CA LYS A 236 4.17 23.27 -11.18
C LYS A 236 3.06 23.75 -10.25
N ALA A 237 2.42 22.86 -9.50
CA ALA A 237 1.37 23.21 -8.55
C ALA A 237 1.85 24.05 -7.35
N ILE A 238 3.15 24.09 -7.08
CA ILE A 238 3.76 24.87 -5.99
C ILE A 238 4.64 26.01 -6.51
N ASP A 239 4.51 26.37 -7.79
CA ASP A 239 5.31 27.42 -8.45
C ASP A 239 6.83 27.18 -8.34
N VAL A 240 7.24 25.93 -8.54
CA VAL A 240 8.65 25.52 -8.59
C VAL A 240 8.93 24.84 -9.93
N GLU A 241 10.10 25.14 -10.51
CA GLU A 241 10.62 24.51 -11.71
C GLU A 241 11.96 23.82 -11.41
N PRO A 242 12.18 22.56 -11.82
CA PRO A 242 13.49 21.94 -11.71
C PRO A 242 14.47 22.53 -12.74
N LEU A 243 15.68 22.88 -12.31
CA LEU A 243 16.77 23.33 -13.21
C LEU A 243 17.67 22.16 -13.64
N PHE A 244 17.06 21.00 -13.85
CA PHE A 244 17.68 19.77 -14.34
C PHE A 244 16.67 18.98 -15.17
N ASP A 245 17.17 18.06 -15.97
CA ASP A 245 16.37 17.31 -16.93
C ASP A 245 16.10 15.86 -16.51
N PHE A 246 15.37 15.14 -17.38
CA PHE A 246 15.11 13.72 -17.18
C PHE A 246 16.38 12.86 -17.19
N GLU A 247 17.39 13.25 -17.98
CA GLU A 247 18.65 12.51 -18.09
C GLU A 247 19.44 12.56 -16.77
N THR A 248 19.33 13.66 -16.04
CA THR A 248 19.83 13.78 -14.67
C THR A 248 18.96 12.99 -13.69
N PHE A 249 17.62 13.12 -13.79
CA PHE A 249 16.68 12.51 -12.85
C PHE A 249 16.65 10.97 -12.91
N LYS A 250 16.86 10.36 -14.09
CA LYS A 250 16.76 8.90 -14.27
C LYS A 250 17.76 8.13 -13.41
N TYR A 251 18.90 8.74 -13.07
CA TYR A 251 19.91 8.17 -12.19
C TYR A 251 19.80 8.58 -10.72
N TYR A 252 18.85 9.46 -10.35
CA TYR A 252 18.66 9.89 -8.97
C TYR A 252 18.27 8.72 -8.05
N LYS A 253 18.97 8.56 -6.92
CA LYS A 253 18.66 7.55 -5.90
C LYS A 253 18.03 8.20 -4.68
N VAL A 254 16.84 7.73 -4.32
CA VAL A 254 16.17 8.10 -3.08
C VAL A 254 16.99 7.51 -1.93
N LYS A 255 17.42 8.34 -0.97
CA LYS A 255 18.17 8.04 0.29
C LYS A 255 19.50 8.79 0.47
N GLU A 256 19.97 9.52 -0.55
CA GLU A 256 21.25 10.24 -0.47
C GLU A 256 21.08 11.71 -0.04
N ARG A 257 19.85 12.20 0.18
CA ARG A 257 19.50 13.62 0.36
C ARG A 257 20.24 14.54 -0.63
N LYS A 258 20.45 14.06 -1.86
CA LYS A 258 21.19 14.79 -2.88
C LYS A 258 20.44 16.07 -3.20
N LYS A 259 21.14 17.20 -3.02
CA LYS A 259 20.62 18.53 -3.33
C LYS A 259 20.57 18.73 -4.85
N LEU A 260 19.39 19.09 -5.35
CA LEU A 260 19.10 19.41 -6.73
C LEU A 260 18.71 20.88 -6.83
N LEU A 261 18.96 21.49 -7.98
CA LEU A 261 18.73 22.91 -8.21
C LEU A 261 17.30 23.14 -8.74
N PHE A 262 16.61 24.11 -8.14
CA PHE A 262 15.25 24.50 -8.49
C PHE A 262 15.16 26.02 -8.66
N LEU A 263 14.14 26.47 -9.39
CA LEU A 263 13.74 27.86 -9.56
C LEU A 263 12.35 28.06 -8.96
N CYS A 264 12.18 29.02 -8.07
CA CYS A 264 10.86 29.45 -7.63
C CYS A 264 10.27 30.45 -8.62
N LYS A 265 9.09 30.16 -9.17
CA LYS A 265 8.36 31.06 -10.08
C LYS A 265 7.67 32.23 -9.38
N LYS A 266 7.49 32.17 -8.05
CA LYS A 266 6.91 33.29 -7.26
C LYS A 266 7.89 34.43 -7.04
N CYS A 267 9.15 34.13 -6.71
CA CYS A 267 10.16 35.14 -6.35
C CYS A 267 11.42 35.12 -7.22
N ASN A 268 11.46 34.27 -8.27
CA ASN A 268 12.60 34.07 -9.16
C ASN A 268 13.91 33.59 -8.50
N ALA A 269 13.87 33.21 -7.22
CA ALA A 269 15.05 32.69 -6.54
C ALA A 269 15.41 31.27 -7.01
N LYS A 270 16.71 31.05 -7.26
CA LYS A 270 17.28 29.71 -7.44
C LYS A 270 17.65 29.14 -6.08
N PHE A 271 17.31 27.88 -5.82
CA PHE A 271 17.58 27.24 -4.52
C PHE A 271 17.87 25.75 -4.66
N LEU A 272 18.55 25.20 -3.64
CA LEU A 272 18.91 23.79 -3.55
C LEU A 272 17.99 23.07 -2.56
N ASP A 273 17.40 21.95 -2.96
CA ASP A 273 16.60 21.08 -2.07
C ASP A 273 16.67 19.60 -2.52
N HIS A 274 16.05 18.66 -1.81
CA HIS A 274 16.04 17.23 -2.14
C HIS A 274 14.66 16.72 -2.58
N LEU A 275 14.56 15.47 -3.04
CA LEU A 275 13.29 14.81 -3.41
C LEU A 275 13.03 13.53 -2.61
N ASP A 276 13.84 13.29 -1.58
CA ASP A 276 13.77 12.07 -0.79
C ASP A 276 12.44 11.90 -0.06
N ASN A 277 11.98 10.65 0.05
CA ASN A 277 10.72 10.27 0.71
C ASN A 277 9.47 11.00 0.20
N GLY A 278 9.50 11.48 -1.05
CA GLY A 278 8.38 12.22 -1.64
C GLY A 278 8.32 13.70 -1.23
N HIS A 279 9.39 14.22 -0.62
CA HIS A 279 9.56 15.65 -0.34
C HIS A 279 9.40 16.48 -1.62
N LEU A 280 8.67 17.58 -1.50
CA LEU A 280 8.56 18.59 -2.56
C LEU A 280 9.42 19.80 -2.17
N PRO A 281 10.24 20.32 -3.09
CA PRO A 281 11.14 21.44 -2.82
C PRO A 281 10.40 22.67 -2.31
N VAL A 282 10.92 23.29 -1.26
CA VAL A 282 10.34 24.50 -0.66
C VAL A 282 11.26 25.68 -0.90
N CYS A 283 10.75 26.74 -1.54
CA CYS A 283 11.54 27.92 -1.82
C CYS A 283 11.91 28.66 -0.51
N PRO A 284 13.20 28.78 -0.16
CA PRO A 284 13.63 29.40 1.11
C PRO A 284 13.42 30.92 1.15
N VAL A 285 13.14 31.56 0.00
CA VAL A 285 12.91 33.01 -0.07
C VAL A 285 11.43 33.33 0.20
N CYS A 286 10.51 32.63 -0.46
CA CYS A 286 9.07 32.78 -0.22
C CYS A 286 8.63 32.18 1.11
N TYR A 287 9.30 31.11 1.52
CA TYR A 287 9.00 30.32 2.70
C TYR A 287 10.24 30.32 3.58
N ARG A 288 10.53 31.48 4.17
CA ARG A 288 11.51 31.60 5.26
C ARG A 288 10.92 30.96 6.52
N GLY A 289 11.77 30.30 7.30
CA GLY A 289 11.37 29.69 8.56
C GLY A 289 10.65 28.34 8.41
N THR A 290 10.35 27.73 9.55
CA THR A 290 9.64 26.45 9.62
C THR A 290 8.12 26.64 9.44
N ILE A 291 7.35 25.59 9.13
CA ILE A 291 5.86 25.68 9.06
C ILE A 291 5.28 26.29 10.36
N PRO A 292 5.67 25.86 11.57
CA PRO A 292 5.21 26.49 12.81
C PRO A 292 5.54 27.99 12.92
N GLU A 293 6.73 28.42 12.49
CA GLU A 293 7.11 29.84 12.49
C GLU A 293 6.24 30.64 11.51
N GLN A 294 5.97 30.08 10.33
CA GLN A 294 5.10 30.71 9.32
C GLN A 294 3.67 30.89 9.81
N GLU A 295 3.15 29.97 10.63
CA GLU A 295 1.82 30.12 11.24
C GLU A 295 1.76 31.32 12.17
N ILE A 296 2.79 31.54 13.00
CA ILE A 296 2.88 32.73 13.87
C ILE A 296 3.09 34.00 13.06
N VAL A 297 4.00 33.98 12.08
CA VAL A 297 4.25 35.11 11.17
C VAL A 297 2.98 35.54 10.44
N LYS A 298 2.20 34.57 9.93
CA LYS A 298 0.92 34.84 9.28
C LYS A 298 -0.06 35.47 10.26
N PHE A 299 -0.20 34.89 11.45
CA PHE A 299 -1.07 35.43 12.50
C PHE A 299 -0.72 36.89 12.87
N LEU A 300 0.57 37.22 13.00
CA LEU A 300 1.01 38.58 13.30
C LEU A 300 0.73 39.56 12.14
N LYS A 301 0.96 39.13 10.89
CA LYS A 301 0.62 39.92 9.69
C LYS A 301 -0.88 40.19 9.59
N ASP A 302 -1.71 39.17 9.80
CA ASP A 302 -3.18 39.29 9.77
C ASP A 302 -3.70 40.26 10.87
N LYS A 303 -2.90 40.51 11.91
CA LYS A 303 -3.19 41.48 12.99
C LYS A 303 -2.48 42.82 12.82
N ASN A 304 -1.83 43.07 11.68
CA ASN A 304 -1.06 44.29 11.39
C ASN A 304 -0.01 44.60 12.47
N ILE A 305 0.67 43.58 13.00
CA ILE A 305 1.74 43.74 13.97
C ILE A 305 3.08 43.82 13.24
N THR A 306 3.88 44.84 13.56
CA THR A 306 5.26 44.98 13.07
C THR A 306 6.20 44.07 13.87
N PHE A 307 7.02 43.29 13.17
CA PHE A 307 7.99 42.38 13.78
C PHE A 307 9.22 42.20 12.91
N GLU A 308 10.28 41.70 13.54
CA GLU A 308 11.52 41.25 12.92
C GLU A 308 11.62 39.74 13.02
N THR A 309 12.29 39.07 12.07
CA THR A 309 12.55 37.63 12.14
C THR A 309 14.04 37.32 12.17
N ASN A 310 14.40 36.19 12.78
CA ASN A 310 15.78 35.68 12.86
C ASN A 310 16.77 36.70 13.46
N ASN A 311 16.37 37.43 14.51
CA ASN A 311 17.20 38.50 15.09
C ASN A 311 18.30 37.90 15.98
N ARG A 312 19.58 38.05 15.57
CA ARG A 312 20.77 37.59 16.33
C ARG A 312 21.49 38.68 17.09
N ASN A 313 21.11 39.94 16.88
CA ASN A 313 21.81 41.09 17.45
C ASN A 313 21.40 41.33 18.91
N ILE A 314 20.18 40.93 19.29
CA ILE A 314 19.64 41.23 20.60
C ILE A 314 20.21 40.33 21.70
N LEU A 315 20.38 39.01 21.49
CA LEU A 315 20.81 38.08 22.56
C LEU A 315 22.24 37.58 22.39
N ASN A 316 23.21 38.46 22.12
CA ASN A 316 24.65 38.14 22.08
C ASN A 316 24.95 36.89 21.22
N SER A 317 24.48 36.88 19.97
CA SER A 317 24.58 35.78 18.98
C SER A 317 23.53 34.67 19.09
N PHE A 318 22.71 34.63 20.14
CA PHE A 318 21.50 33.78 20.12
C PHE A 318 20.42 34.45 19.26
N GLU A 319 19.90 33.69 18.31
CA GLU A 319 18.78 34.10 17.46
C GLU A 319 17.47 34.10 18.26
N ILE A 320 16.66 35.15 18.10
CA ILE A 320 15.22 35.18 18.41
C ILE A 320 14.49 35.01 17.07
N ASP A 321 13.67 33.96 16.95
CA ASP A 321 12.99 33.63 15.68
C ASP A 321 12.05 34.76 15.24
N ILE A 322 11.26 35.32 16.17
CA ILE A 322 10.38 36.46 15.91
C ILE A 322 10.50 37.46 17.07
N PHE A 323 10.82 38.72 16.78
CA PHE A 323 10.92 39.80 17.76
C PHE A 323 9.94 40.93 17.43
N ILE A 324 9.23 41.41 18.45
CA ILE A 324 8.22 42.48 18.36
C ILE A 324 8.72 43.65 19.21
N PRO A 325 9.42 44.63 18.60
CA PRO A 325 10.10 45.70 19.33
C PRO A 325 9.16 46.51 20.21
N GLU A 326 7.99 46.90 19.71
CA GLU A 326 7.01 47.74 20.42
C GLU A 326 6.52 47.14 21.74
N LYS A 327 6.59 45.82 21.90
CA LYS A 327 6.14 45.09 23.10
C LYS A 327 7.30 44.52 23.92
N ASN A 328 8.56 44.69 23.47
CA ASN A 328 9.72 43.97 24.01
C ASN A 328 9.43 42.47 24.15
N LEU A 329 8.83 41.88 23.11
CA LEU A 329 8.35 40.50 23.10
C LEU A 329 9.11 39.70 22.04
N GLY A 330 9.81 38.66 22.47
CA GLY A 330 10.40 37.64 21.61
C GLY A 330 9.56 36.36 21.62
N ILE A 331 9.52 35.68 20.49
CA ILE A 331 8.86 34.38 20.32
C ILE A 331 9.85 33.41 19.69
N GLU A 332 10.00 32.25 20.32
CA GLU A 332 10.85 31.14 19.88
C GLU A 332 10.00 29.94 19.48
N VAL A 333 10.38 29.35 18.35
CA VAL A 333 9.76 28.21 17.68
C VAL A 333 10.73 27.03 17.76
N ASN A 334 10.65 26.29 18.86
CA ASN A 334 11.59 25.21 19.14
C ASN A 334 11.14 23.91 18.48
N GLY A 335 11.88 23.47 17.45
CA GLY A 335 11.62 22.19 16.78
C GLY A 335 12.03 20.99 17.64
N ILE A 336 11.09 20.08 17.97
CA ILE A 336 11.32 18.98 18.93
C ILE A 336 12.54 18.13 18.55
N TYR A 337 12.68 17.75 17.27
CA TYR A 337 13.82 16.97 16.80
C TYR A 337 15.15 17.65 17.10
N TYR A 338 15.31 18.92 16.68
CA TYR A 338 16.57 19.65 16.77
C TYR A 338 16.97 19.99 18.21
N HIS A 339 15.98 20.10 19.11
CA HIS A 339 16.16 20.48 20.51
C HIS A 339 16.25 19.29 21.48
N THR A 340 16.33 18.05 20.96
CA THR A 340 16.72 16.91 21.79
C THR A 340 18.12 17.09 22.35
N TYR A 341 18.32 16.64 23.59
CA TYR A 341 19.57 16.75 24.33
C TYR A 341 20.74 16.17 23.52
N GLU A 342 20.53 15.02 22.89
CA GLU A 342 21.51 14.38 22.02
C GLU A 342 21.78 15.21 20.76
N ASN A 343 20.77 15.74 20.08
CA ASN A 343 20.96 16.56 18.87
C ASN A 343 21.59 17.93 19.15
N LEU A 344 21.30 18.55 20.30
CA LEU A 344 21.99 19.76 20.73
C LEU A 344 23.49 19.52 20.92
N ILE A 345 23.90 18.34 21.39
CA ILE A 345 25.31 17.98 21.50
C ILE A 345 25.90 17.68 20.11
N HIS A 346 25.27 16.76 19.36
CA HIS A 346 25.86 16.22 18.13
C HIS A 346 25.74 17.15 16.92
N LEU A 347 24.63 17.87 16.76
CA LEU A 347 24.38 18.74 15.61
C LEU A 347 24.81 20.19 15.86
N ARG A 348 24.80 20.66 17.12
CA ARG A 348 25.19 22.04 17.48
C ARG A 348 26.56 22.12 18.18
N GLY A 349 27.20 20.98 18.48
CA GLY A 349 28.51 20.95 19.12
C GLY A 349 28.52 21.42 20.57
N LEU A 350 27.36 21.44 21.25
CA LEU A 350 27.27 21.92 22.63
C LEU A 350 27.82 20.90 23.63
N SER A 351 28.41 21.39 24.71
CA SER A 351 28.72 20.55 25.87
C SER A 351 27.43 20.03 26.53
N LYS A 352 27.56 18.96 27.33
CA LYS A 352 26.44 18.40 28.11
C LYS A 352 25.75 19.45 29.01
N LYS A 353 26.53 20.38 29.59
CA LYS A 353 26.02 21.44 30.46
C LYS A 353 25.24 22.49 29.68
N GLU A 354 25.75 22.88 28.51
CA GLU A 354 25.09 23.84 27.61
C GLU A 354 23.80 23.25 27.04
N ALA A 355 23.83 22.01 26.54
CA ALA A 355 22.65 21.33 26.00
C ALA A 355 21.52 21.21 27.04
N LYS A 356 21.85 20.93 28.31
CA LYS A 356 20.87 20.89 29.40
C LYS A 356 20.23 22.26 29.66
N ASN A 357 20.99 23.34 29.51
CA ASN A 357 20.57 24.69 29.88
C ASN A 357 20.19 25.58 28.68
N TYR A 358 20.17 25.04 27.46
CA TYR A 358 20.04 25.83 26.23
C TYR A 358 18.85 26.80 26.24
N HIS A 359 17.64 26.29 26.46
CA HIS A 359 16.42 27.11 26.53
C HIS A 359 16.41 28.07 27.71
N ARG A 360 16.94 27.62 28.86
CA ARG A 360 17.05 28.44 30.07
C ARG A 360 18.01 29.60 29.88
N LEU A 361 19.13 29.39 29.20
CA LEU A 361 20.11 30.44 28.93
C LEU A 361 19.49 31.54 28.06
N LYS A 362 18.80 31.18 26.97
CA LYS A 362 18.05 32.14 26.15
C LYS A 362 17.04 32.94 26.99
N TRP A 363 16.29 32.26 27.86
CA TRP A 363 15.35 32.92 28.78
C TRP A 363 16.04 33.89 29.75
N ILE A 364 17.18 33.50 30.35
CA ILE A 364 17.96 34.36 31.24
C ILE A 364 18.43 35.62 30.49
N LEU A 365 19.05 35.44 29.32
CA LEU A 365 19.59 36.54 28.52
C LEU A 365 18.49 37.52 28.09
N ALA A 366 17.34 37.00 27.66
CA ALA A 366 16.19 37.84 27.32
C ALA A 366 15.66 38.60 28.54
N THR A 367 15.53 37.92 29.68
CA THR A 367 15.04 38.53 30.92
C THR A 367 15.97 39.66 31.39
N GLN A 368 17.29 39.49 31.28
CA GLN A 368 18.28 40.53 31.60
C GLN A 368 18.14 41.78 30.73
N LYS A 369 17.66 41.63 29.49
CA LYS A 369 17.35 42.73 28.58
C LYS A 369 15.91 43.23 28.68
N ASN A 370 15.17 42.81 29.72
CA ASN A 370 13.76 43.12 29.92
C ASN A 370 12.85 42.68 28.75
N ILE A 371 13.25 41.62 28.04
CA ILE A 371 12.47 41.02 26.96
C ILE A 371 11.64 39.87 27.52
N LYS A 372 10.35 39.84 27.17
CA LYS A 372 9.52 38.66 27.40
C LYS A 372 9.77 37.68 26.27
N LEU A 373 10.41 36.54 26.58
CA LEU A 373 10.69 35.51 25.58
C LEU A 373 9.72 34.34 25.76
N LEU A 374 8.75 34.22 24.85
CA LEU A 374 7.82 33.10 24.79
C LEU A 374 8.47 31.95 24.02
N GLN A 375 8.58 30.77 24.63
CA GLN A 375 9.19 29.60 24.01
C GLN A 375 8.16 28.50 23.80
N PHE A 376 7.76 28.29 22.55
CA PHE A 376 6.83 27.24 22.16
C PHE A 376 7.55 26.06 21.51
N TRP A 377 7.01 24.86 21.69
CA TRP A 377 7.38 23.70 20.88
C TRP A 377 6.62 23.74 19.54
N ASP A 378 7.24 23.26 18.47
CA ASP A 378 6.58 23.12 17.15
C ASP A 378 5.23 22.37 17.25
N SER A 379 5.17 21.30 18.03
CA SER A 379 3.92 20.54 18.27
C SER A 379 2.85 21.34 19.02
N GLU A 380 3.22 22.27 19.92
CA GLU A 380 2.26 23.14 20.59
C GLU A 380 1.63 24.11 19.58
N ILE A 381 2.44 24.68 18.68
CA ILE A 381 1.98 25.60 17.63
C ILE A 381 1.04 24.88 16.65
N LEU A 382 1.41 23.67 16.23
CA LEU A 382 0.63 22.92 15.24
C LEU A 382 -0.66 22.32 15.83
N ASN A 383 -0.59 21.74 17.04
CA ASN A 383 -1.72 20.99 17.61
C ASN A 383 -2.62 21.84 18.51
N LYS A 384 -2.13 22.97 19.03
CA LYS A 384 -2.84 23.85 19.97
C LYS A 384 -2.80 25.32 19.52
N LYS A 385 -2.85 25.52 18.21
CA LYS A 385 -2.70 26.83 17.54
C LYS A 385 -3.52 27.93 18.19
N ASP A 386 -4.81 27.70 18.46
CA ASP A 386 -5.68 28.70 19.08
C ASP A 386 -5.24 29.11 20.49
N ILE A 387 -4.71 28.18 21.29
CA ILE A 387 -4.22 28.47 22.64
C ILE A 387 -2.92 29.26 22.55
N VAL A 388 -2.00 28.86 21.66
CA VAL A 388 -0.75 29.60 21.39
C VAL A 388 -1.04 31.03 20.96
N PHE A 389 -1.95 31.21 20.00
CA PHE A 389 -2.32 32.54 19.50
C PHE A 389 -3.04 33.37 20.55
N SER A 390 -3.88 32.76 21.40
CA SER A 390 -4.48 33.42 22.56
C SER A 390 -3.43 33.91 23.56
N ILE A 391 -2.37 33.13 23.82
CA ILE A 391 -1.26 33.54 24.69
C ILE A 391 -0.52 34.73 24.08
N ILE A 392 -0.15 34.64 22.80
CA ILE A 392 0.53 35.75 22.09
C ILE A 392 -0.35 37.01 22.11
N SER A 393 -1.64 36.86 21.77
CA SER A 393 -2.63 37.95 21.77
C SER A 393 -2.75 38.63 23.14
N ASN A 394 -2.63 37.87 24.24
CA ASN A 394 -2.62 38.44 25.58
C ASN A 394 -1.44 39.41 25.80
N PHE A 395 -0.23 39.04 25.37
CA PHE A 395 0.95 39.90 25.48
C PHE A 395 0.92 41.09 24.52
N LEU A 396 0.25 40.94 23.37
CA LEU A 396 0.02 42.05 22.44
C LEU A 396 -1.08 43.02 22.93
N GLY A 397 -1.92 42.60 23.88
CA GLY A 397 -3.06 43.36 24.38
C GLY A 397 -4.31 43.25 23.51
N LEU A 398 -4.41 42.19 22.70
CA LEU A 398 -5.49 41.96 21.73
C LEU A 398 -6.65 41.10 22.29
N ASN A 399 -6.46 40.46 23.45
CA ASN A 399 -7.53 39.65 24.07
C ASN A 399 -8.67 40.52 24.60
N GLN A 400 -9.90 40.01 24.52
CA GLN A 400 -11.06 40.65 25.11
C GLN A 400 -10.89 40.77 26.62
N LYS A 401 -11.09 41.96 27.17
CA LYS A 401 -11.05 42.20 28.62
C LYS A 401 -12.39 41.86 29.24
N VAL A 402 -12.35 41.08 30.32
CA VAL A 402 -13.49 40.82 31.22
C VAL A 402 -13.01 41.12 32.63
N TYR A 403 -13.82 41.79 33.45
CA TYR A 403 -13.44 42.07 34.83
C TYR A 403 -14.05 41.02 35.76
N ALA A 404 -13.24 40.44 36.64
CA ALA A 404 -13.69 39.38 37.54
C ALA A 404 -14.81 39.83 38.51
N LYS A 405 -14.92 41.14 38.79
CA LYS A 405 -16.03 41.70 39.58
C LYS A 405 -17.40 41.45 38.93
N ASP A 406 -17.45 41.40 37.60
CA ASP A 406 -18.67 41.18 36.82
C ASP A 406 -18.98 39.70 36.60
N CYS A 407 -18.13 38.79 37.09
CA CYS A 407 -18.31 37.35 36.95
C CYS A 407 -18.97 36.72 38.18
N LYS A 408 -19.85 35.73 37.95
CA LYS A 408 -20.36 34.85 39.01
C LYS A 408 -19.35 33.75 39.32
N LEU A 409 -19.08 33.50 40.60
CA LEU A 409 -18.24 32.38 41.02
C LEU A 409 -19.09 31.10 41.11
N ILE A 410 -18.58 29.98 40.61
CA ILE A 410 -19.20 28.67 40.71
C ILE A 410 -18.17 27.59 41.08
N GLU A 411 -18.61 26.52 41.73
CA GLU A 411 -17.86 25.26 41.79
C GLU A 411 -18.09 24.49 40.49
N LEU A 412 -17.02 23.93 39.91
CA LEU A 412 -17.09 23.22 38.64
C LEU A 412 -17.16 21.72 38.86
N THR A 413 -18.00 21.03 38.08
CA THR A 413 -17.93 19.57 38.00
C THR A 413 -16.62 19.15 37.33
N GLU A 414 -16.19 17.89 37.56
CA GLU A 414 -14.99 17.34 36.94
C GLU A 414 -15.04 17.47 35.41
N THR A 415 -16.20 17.16 34.80
CA THR A 415 -16.41 17.28 33.35
C THR A 415 -16.27 18.73 32.86
N GLN A 416 -16.87 19.70 33.56
CA GLN A 416 -16.75 21.12 33.19
C GLN A 416 -15.30 21.60 33.29
N ALA A 417 -14.59 21.24 34.36
CA ALA A 417 -13.20 21.60 34.55
C ALA A 417 -12.30 20.95 33.49
N LEU A 418 -12.51 19.66 33.20
CA LEU A 418 -11.77 18.91 32.19
C LEU A 418 -11.91 19.55 30.80
N ASP A 419 -13.16 19.79 30.38
CA ASP A 419 -13.47 20.43 29.10
C ASP A 419 -12.83 21.82 29.02
N PHE A 420 -12.98 22.63 30.07
CA PHE A 420 -12.43 23.97 30.10
C PHE A 420 -10.89 23.96 29.99
N PHE A 421 -10.18 23.16 30.78
CA PHE A 421 -8.71 23.15 30.72
C PHE A 421 -8.18 22.51 29.44
N PHE A 422 -8.86 21.50 28.90
CA PHE A 422 -8.48 20.90 27.61
C PHE A 422 -8.48 21.93 26.48
N ASN A 423 -9.50 22.80 26.45
CA ASN A 423 -9.68 23.79 25.39
C ASN A 423 -8.89 25.10 25.60
N ASN A 424 -8.42 25.38 26.81
CA ASN A 424 -7.86 26.69 27.17
C ASN A 424 -6.46 26.65 27.80
N HIS A 425 -5.93 25.48 28.16
CA HIS A 425 -4.62 25.36 28.81
C HIS A 425 -3.58 24.67 27.89
N ILE A 426 -2.36 25.22 27.85
CA ILE A 426 -1.31 24.74 26.93
C ILE A 426 -0.77 23.35 27.30
N ALA A 427 -0.70 23.01 28.59
CA ALA A 427 -0.26 21.68 29.03
C ALA A 427 -1.26 20.59 28.59
N SER A 428 -0.77 19.52 27.96
CA SER A 428 -1.60 18.43 27.41
C SER A 428 -2.20 17.47 28.42
N GLU A 429 -1.64 17.39 29.63
CA GLU A 429 -2.20 16.56 30.70
C GLU A 429 -3.03 17.44 31.64
N VAL A 430 -4.29 17.08 31.81
CA VAL A 430 -5.18 17.74 32.75
C VAL A 430 -5.19 16.94 34.05
N VAL A 431 -4.65 17.55 35.12
CA VAL A 431 -4.73 17.00 36.48
C VAL A 431 -5.71 17.88 37.23
N LEU A 432 -6.78 17.27 37.75
CA LEU A 432 -7.84 17.96 38.46
C LEU A 432 -7.83 17.62 39.94
N GLY A 433 -8.38 18.55 40.71
CA GLY A 433 -8.81 18.36 42.09
C GLY A 433 -10.08 19.16 42.30
N LYS A 434 -10.18 19.88 43.42
CA LYS A 434 -11.33 20.78 43.64
C LYS A 434 -11.22 21.98 42.70
N SER A 435 -12.26 22.23 41.91
CA SER A 435 -12.22 23.18 40.80
C SER A 435 -13.29 24.26 40.93
N PHE A 436 -12.90 25.50 40.64
CA PHE A 436 -13.77 26.67 40.70
C PHE A 436 -13.66 27.48 39.41
N GLY A 437 -14.76 28.11 39.02
CA GLY A 437 -14.87 28.88 37.78
C GLY A 437 -15.47 30.26 38.00
N LEU A 438 -15.19 31.15 37.05
CA LEU A 438 -15.86 32.43 36.90
C LEU A 438 -16.72 32.40 35.64
N VAL A 439 -17.99 32.74 35.77
CA VAL A 439 -18.98 32.78 34.69
C VAL A 439 -19.29 34.23 34.33
N TYR A 440 -19.24 34.55 33.04
CA TYR A 440 -19.64 35.85 32.49
C TYR A 440 -20.54 35.62 31.28
N LYS A 441 -21.74 36.22 31.28
CA LYS A 441 -22.77 36.00 30.23
C LYS A 441 -23.01 34.51 29.94
N ASP A 442 -23.24 33.74 31.00
CA ASP A 442 -23.51 32.30 30.98
C ASP A 442 -22.37 31.41 30.45
N GLU A 443 -21.19 31.96 30.21
CA GLU A 443 -20.01 31.20 29.81
C GLU A 443 -18.95 31.17 30.92
N ILE A 444 -18.32 30.01 31.13
CA ILE A 444 -17.11 29.92 31.97
C ILE A 444 -15.99 30.66 31.24
N VAL A 445 -15.43 31.70 31.88
CA VAL A 445 -14.37 32.55 31.31
C VAL A 445 -13.02 32.39 32.01
N SER A 446 -13.00 31.80 33.22
CA SER A 446 -11.77 31.49 33.95
C SER A 446 -12.01 30.30 34.86
N ALA A 447 -11.00 29.46 35.03
CA ALA A 447 -11.07 28.32 35.93
C ALA A 447 -9.74 28.09 36.67
N ILE A 448 -9.86 27.58 37.89
CA ILE A 448 -8.75 27.13 38.72
C ILE A 448 -9.06 25.73 39.26
N SER A 449 -8.04 24.88 39.34
CA SER A 449 -8.10 23.57 40.00
C SER A 449 -7.00 23.47 41.04
N ILE A 450 -7.37 23.09 42.26
CA ILE A 450 -6.45 22.90 43.38
C ILE A 450 -6.51 21.46 43.90
N GLY A 451 -5.40 20.97 44.46
CA GLY A 451 -5.36 19.66 45.12
C GLY A 451 -4.23 19.58 46.12
N LYS A 452 -3.98 18.39 46.68
CA LYS A 452 -2.86 18.18 47.60
C LYS A 452 -1.54 18.52 46.92
N ALA A 453 -0.65 19.20 47.64
CA ALA A 453 0.65 19.57 47.12
C ALA A 453 1.47 18.33 46.74
N ARG A 454 2.21 18.44 45.63
CA ARG A 454 3.05 17.36 45.10
C ARG A 454 4.51 17.57 45.47
N PHE A 455 5.35 16.59 45.14
CA PHE A 455 6.81 16.67 45.28
C PHE A 455 7.31 16.85 46.73
N GLY A 456 6.59 16.27 47.70
CA GLY A 456 6.98 16.29 49.12
C GLY A 456 6.71 17.61 49.84
N LEU A 457 5.90 18.50 49.25
CA LEU A 457 5.44 19.72 49.91
C LEU A 457 4.17 19.46 50.72
N GLU A 458 4.07 20.08 51.90
CA GLU A 458 2.88 20.02 52.74
C GLU A 458 1.91 21.18 52.46
N GLY A 459 0.64 20.84 52.20
CA GLY A 459 -0.44 21.78 51.91
C GLY A 459 -1.13 21.48 50.58
N TYR A 460 -1.45 22.54 49.84
CA TYR A 460 -2.18 22.49 48.58
C TYR A 460 -1.37 23.07 47.43
N GLU A 461 -1.72 22.70 46.20
CA GLU A 461 -1.10 23.21 44.98
C GLU A 461 -2.19 23.57 43.97
N ILE A 462 -2.01 24.69 43.27
CA ILE A 462 -2.76 25.02 42.06
C ILE A 462 -2.28 24.10 40.95
N TYR A 463 -3.08 23.09 40.63
CA TYR A 463 -2.79 22.18 39.52
C TYR A 463 -2.93 22.90 38.18
N ARG A 464 -3.98 23.71 38.01
CA ARG A 464 -4.25 24.43 36.77
C ARG A 464 -4.92 25.77 37.06
N PHE A 465 -4.57 26.78 36.28
CA PHE A 465 -5.28 28.04 36.17
C PHE A 465 -5.26 28.46 34.70
N ALA A 466 -6.41 28.83 34.15
CA ALA A 466 -6.52 29.30 32.78
C ALA A 466 -7.69 30.28 32.62
N ASN A 467 -7.56 31.22 31.69
CA ASN A 467 -8.67 31.99 31.15
C ASN A 467 -9.13 31.37 29.84
N LYS A 468 -10.40 31.62 29.47
CA LYS A 468 -10.92 31.27 28.15
C LYS A 468 -10.03 31.88 27.07
N ARG A 469 -9.73 31.11 26.02
CA ARG A 469 -8.91 31.54 24.88
C ARG A 469 -9.42 32.86 24.31
N TYR A 470 -8.49 33.74 23.96
CA TYR A 470 -8.71 35.12 23.49
C TYR A 470 -9.40 36.04 24.51
N THR A 471 -9.41 35.65 25.80
CA THR A 471 -9.98 36.44 26.90
C THR A 471 -8.94 36.69 27.98
N ASN A 472 -8.86 37.93 28.46
CA ASN A 472 -8.10 38.33 29.63
C ASN A 472 -9.07 38.70 30.76
N VAL A 473 -9.20 37.83 31.76
CA VAL A 473 -10.09 38.06 32.90
C VAL A 473 -9.32 38.74 34.03
N ILE A 474 -9.44 40.07 34.10
CA ILE A 474 -8.69 40.93 35.02
C ILE A 474 -9.18 40.69 36.45
N GLY A 475 -8.24 40.36 37.35
CA GLY A 475 -8.53 40.05 38.76
C GLY A 475 -9.07 38.64 39.01
N ALA A 476 -9.15 37.78 37.99
CA ALA A 476 -9.72 36.44 38.14
C ALA A 476 -8.98 35.58 39.16
N LEU A 477 -7.65 35.53 39.06
CA LEU A 477 -6.81 34.75 39.96
C LEU A 477 -7.01 35.19 41.41
N GLY A 478 -7.03 36.51 41.68
CA GLY A 478 -7.28 37.04 43.02
C GLY A 478 -8.66 36.65 43.55
N LYS A 479 -9.73 36.81 42.76
CA LYS A 479 -11.09 36.45 43.17
C LYS A 479 -11.22 34.96 43.51
N LEU A 480 -10.64 34.09 42.68
CA LEU A 480 -10.66 32.65 42.89
C LEU A 480 -9.81 32.24 44.10
N ILE A 481 -8.63 32.83 44.29
CA ILE A 481 -7.78 32.56 45.46
C ILE A 481 -8.45 33.02 46.76
N SER A 482 -9.08 34.20 46.78
CA SER A 482 -9.84 34.66 47.95
C SER A 482 -10.95 33.69 48.35
N HIS A 483 -11.63 33.09 47.37
CA HIS A 483 -12.62 32.04 47.67
C HIS A 483 -11.97 30.78 48.22
N ILE A 484 -10.86 30.34 47.63
CA ILE A 484 -10.10 29.15 48.06
C ILE A 484 -9.62 29.27 49.51
N LYS A 485 -9.26 30.48 49.98
CA LYS A 485 -8.83 30.71 51.37
C LYS A 485 -9.86 30.26 52.41
N ASN A 486 -11.13 30.18 52.04
CA ASN A 486 -12.19 29.70 52.94
C ASN A 486 -12.26 28.15 53.02
N TYR A 487 -11.59 27.42 52.14
CA TYR A 487 -11.65 25.95 52.04
C TYR A 487 -10.39 25.24 52.50
N ILE A 488 -9.26 25.93 52.51
CA ILE A 488 -7.96 25.33 52.84
C ILE A 488 -7.26 26.15 53.92
N LYS A 489 -6.44 25.49 54.73
CA LYS A 489 -5.52 26.12 55.67
C LYS A 489 -4.10 25.69 55.36
N GLY A 490 -3.13 26.54 55.65
CA GLY A 490 -1.70 26.25 55.47
C GLY A 490 -1.17 26.75 54.12
N ASN A 491 -0.22 26.02 53.53
CA ASN A 491 0.50 26.51 52.36
C ASN A 491 -0.24 26.20 51.05
N LEU A 492 -0.35 27.18 50.17
CA LEU A 492 -0.78 27.02 48.78
C LEU A 492 0.39 27.30 47.84
N TYR A 493 0.73 26.32 47.01
CA TYR A 493 1.83 26.42 46.05
C TYR A 493 1.34 26.61 44.62
N SER A 494 2.16 27.24 43.78
CA SER A 494 1.93 27.32 42.34
C SER A 494 3.25 27.21 41.58
N TYR A 495 3.26 26.43 40.51
CA TYR A 495 4.38 26.33 39.57
C TYR A 495 4.05 27.11 38.30
N VAL A 496 4.90 28.07 37.96
CA VAL A 496 4.77 28.88 36.75
C VAL A 496 5.78 28.41 35.71
N ASP A 497 5.29 27.97 34.54
CA ASP A 497 6.14 27.61 33.39
C ASP A 497 6.84 28.88 32.86
N LEU A 498 8.16 28.95 33.10
CA LEU A 498 8.97 30.12 32.76
C LEU A 498 9.19 30.29 31.26
N ARG A 499 8.85 29.28 30.43
CA ARG A 499 8.81 29.44 28.98
C ARG A 499 7.78 30.48 28.54
N LEU A 500 6.71 30.64 29.31
CA LEU A 500 5.52 31.38 28.87
C LEU A 500 5.16 32.54 29.81
N PHE A 501 5.42 32.40 31.11
CA PHE A 501 4.93 33.36 32.11
C PHE A 501 5.98 33.69 33.16
N SER A 502 5.89 34.89 33.76
CA SER A 502 6.83 35.34 34.81
C SER A 502 6.33 35.11 36.25
N GLY A 503 5.02 34.89 36.42
CA GLY A 503 4.39 34.73 37.74
C GLY A 503 4.05 36.04 38.47
N LYS A 504 4.23 37.20 37.83
CA LYS A 504 3.94 38.52 38.44
C LYS A 504 2.50 38.64 38.98
N SER A 505 1.52 38.00 38.34
CA SER A 505 0.13 38.00 38.80
C SER A 505 -0.08 37.28 40.14
N LEU A 506 0.81 36.35 40.50
CA LEU A 506 0.81 35.70 41.82
C LEU A 506 1.41 36.64 42.87
N GLU A 507 2.51 37.32 42.53
CA GLU A 507 3.17 38.30 43.41
C GLU A 507 2.18 39.41 43.83
N THR A 508 1.35 39.91 42.89
CA THR A 508 0.34 40.95 43.18
C THR A 508 -0.76 40.53 44.16
N ILE A 509 -0.93 39.24 44.42
CA ILE A 509 -1.95 38.71 45.35
C ILE A 509 -1.33 38.03 46.58
N GLY A 510 -0.05 38.34 46.86
CA GLY A 510 0.64 37.94 48.09
C GLY A 510 1.40 36.62 48.03
N PHE A 511 1.55 36.00 46.86
CA PHE A 511 2.45 34.84 46.75
C PHE A 511 3.92 35.29 46.74
N GLU A 512 4.74 34.59 47.49
CA GLU A 512 6.19 34.77 47.54
C GLU A 512 6.89 33.77 46.63
N LYS A 513 7.90 34.24 45.88
CA LYS A 513 8.73 33.37 45.05
C LYS A 513 9.69 32.57 45.94
N VAL A 514 9.54 31.25 45.94
CA VAL A 514 10.39 30.33 46.73
C VAL A 514 11.69 30.05 46.01
N LYS A 515 11.62 29.58 44.76
CA LYS A 515 12.80 29.24 43.95
C LYS A 515 12.46 29.10 42.47
N ILE A 516 13.49 29.15 41.63
CA ILE A 516 13.43 28.65 40.24
C ILE A 516 13.94 27.21 40.25
N THR A 517 13.15 26.27 39.71
CA THR A 517 13.55 24.87 39.63
C THR A 517 14.72 24.69 38.66
N GLU A 518 15.41 23.55 38.74
CA GLU A 518 16.25 23.09 37.63
C GLU A 518 15.43 23.00 36.32
N PRO A 519 16.08 23.05 35.14
CA PRO A 519 15.43 22.73 33.87
C PRO A 519 14.65 21.42 33.97
N ASP A 520 13.33 21.51 33.76
CA ASP A 520 12.50 20.32 33.61
C ASP A 520 12.75 19.70 32.24
N TYR A 521 12.25 18.49 32.02
CA TYR A 521 12.44 17.80 30.76
C TYR A 521 11.31 16.85 30.43
N TYR A 522 11.16 16.66 29.13
CA TYR A 522 10.22 15.76 28.48
C TYR A 522 10.99 14.66 27.74
N TYR A 523 10.26 13.61 27.37
CA TYR A 523 10.72 12.59 26.44
C TYR A 523 9.96 12.66 25.13
N THR A 524 10.61 12.30 24.03
CA THR A 524 9.97 12.05 22.74
C THR A 524 10.54 10.77 22.12
N LYS A 525 9.71 10.01 21.42
CA LYS A 525 10.15 8.80 20.70
C LYS A 525 10.03 8.96 19.19
N ASP A 526 9.07 9.76 18.75
CA ASP A 526 8.73 10.03 17.36
C ASP A 526 9.21 11.41 16.88
N PHE A 527 9.80 12.20 17.79
CA PHE A 527 10.18 13.60 17.57
C PHE A 527 9.01 14.51 17.23
N ILE A 528 7.80 14.12 17.60
CA ILE A 528 6.56 14.86 17.38
C ILE A 528 5.86 15.11 18.70
N ASN A 529 5.76 14.09 19.55
CA ASN A 529 5.03 14.14 20.81
C ASN A 529 5.98 14.31 22.00
N LEU A 530 5.62 15.22 22.91
CA LEU A 530 6.28 15.41 24.20
C LEU A 530 5.53 14.66 25.29
N ILE A 531 6.27 13.82 26.01
CA ILE A 531 5.77 13.00 27.11
C ILE A 531 6.43 13.49 28.40
N PRO A 532 5.66 13.97 29.39
CA PRO A 532 6.23 14.39 30.68
C PRO A 532 6.98 13.25 31.36
N ARG A 533 8.16 13.54 31.93
CA ARG A 533 9.00 12.54 32.64
C ARG A 533 8.25 11.80 33.75
N GLN A 534 7.25 12.44 34.37
CA GLN A 534 6.45 11.89 35.46
C GLN A 534 5.70 10.62 35.05
N LYS A 535 5.37 10.44 33.77
CA LYS A 535 4.78 9.18 33.27
C LYS A 535 5.73 8.00 33.43
N PHE A 536 7.02 8.20 33.21
CA PHE A 536 8.03 7.15 33.32
C PHE A 536 8.46 6.90 34.76
N MET A 537 8.45 7.93 35.61
CA MET A 537 8.75 7.78 37.04
C MET A 537 7.75 6.89 37.78
N LYS A 538 6.52 6.76 37.27
CA LYS A 538 5.45 5.93 37.87
C LYS A 538 5.49 4.46 37.41
N LEU A 539 6.32 4.11 36.42
CA LEU A 539 6.38 2.75 35.89
C LEU A 539 7.22 1.86 36.81
N LYS A 540 6.65 0.74 37.26
CA LYS A 540 7.36 -0.30 38.02
C LYS A 540 8.15 -1.21 37.07
N THR A 541 9.24 -0.69 36.51
CA THR A 541 10.06 -1.40 35.49
C THR A 541 11.30 -2.08 36.06
N GLY A 542 11.64 -1.81 37.33
CA GLY A 542 12.92 -2.23 37.93
C GLY A 542 14.14 -1.43 37.46
N LEU A 543 13.99 -0.54 36.48
CA LEU A 543 15.04 0.31 35.94
C LEU A 543 14.85 1.77 36.37
N LYS A 544 15.96 2.53 36.45
CA LYS A 544 15.86 3.99 36.59
C LYS A 544 15.19 4.57 35.34
N GLU A 545 14.38 5.61 35.53
CA GLU A 545 13.61 6.32 34.49
C GLU A 545 14.43 6.58 33.21
N LYS A 546 15.65 7.11 33.36
CA LYS A 546 16.55 7.42 32.24
C LYS A 546 17.02 6.19 31.48
N ASP A 547 17.34 5.10 32.20
CA ASP A 547 17.84 3.86 31.62
C ASP A 547 16.71 3.17 30.85
N PHE A 548 15.50 3.11 31.44
CA PHE A 548 14.31 2.61 30.77
C PHE A 548 14.03 3.38 29.47
N CYS A 549 14.01 4.72 29.54
CA CYS A 549 13.71 5.55 28.38
C CYS A 549 14.76 5.37 27.28
N LYS A 550 16.05 5.36 27.63
CA LYS A 550 17.15 5.14 26.67
C LYS A 550 17.05 3.77 25.99
N GLN A 551 16.83 2.69 26.76
CA GLN A 551 16.68 1.34 26.21
C GLN A 551 15.48 1.21 25.26
N ASN A 552 14.43 2.02 25.46
CA ASN A 552 13.21 1.99 24.66
C ASN A 552 13.16 3.05 23.55
N GLY A 553 14.27 3.73 23.26
CA GLY A 553 14.41 4.67 22.15
C GLY A 553 13.79 6.04 22.38
N TYR A 554 13.62 6.46 23.64
CA TYR A 554 13.17 7.81 23.97
C TYR A 554 14.34 8.79 24.09
N HIS A 555 14.15 9.98 23.55
CA HIS A 555 15.09 11.10 23.56
C HIS A 555 14.62 12.18 24.53
N ARG A 556 15.56 12.84 25.23
CA ARG A 556 15.22 13.86 26.23
C ARG A 556 15.22 15.24 25.61
N ILE A 557 14.33 16.10 26.11
CA ILE A 557 14.27 17.53 25.75
C ILE A 557 14.17 18.33 27.03
N PHE A 558 15.17 19.18 27.30
CA PHE A 558 15.15 20.08 28.45
C PHE A 558 14.41 21.36 28.13
N SER A 559 13.62 21.85 29.08
CA SER A 559 12.88 23.10 29.02
C SER A 559 13.56 24.16 29.90
N VAL A 560 12.92 25.29 30.17
CA VAL A 560 13.45 26.38 31.00
C VAL A 560 13.40 26.03 32.50
N GLY A 561 12.40 25.25 32.93
CA GLY A 561 12.03 25.05 34.33
C GLY A 561 10.85 25.92 34.76
N ASN A 562 10.55 25.88 36.05
CA ASN A 562 9.39 26.55 36.64
C ASN A 562 9.82 27.51 37.76
N ALA A 563 9.06 28.57 37.99
CA ALA A 563 9.13 29.33 39.24
C ALA A 563 8.11 28.78 40.24
N LEU A 564 8.58 28.36 41.41
CA LEU A 564 7.73 27.92 42.51
C LEU A 564 7.37 29.13 43.38
N TYR A 565 6.08 29.33 43.58
CA TYR A 565 5.51 30.34 44.47
C TYR A 565 4.76 29.69 45.62
N LYS A 566 4.69 30.40 46.76
CA LYS A 566 4.00 29.99 47.98
C LYS A 566 3.13 31.13 48.50
N LEU A 567 1.92 30.82 48.94
CA LEU A 567 1.05 31.68 49.73
C LEU A 567 0.69 30.94 51.02
N THR A 568 0.84 31.60 52.17
CA THR A 568 0.37 31.06 53.45
C THR A 568 -1.07 31.53 53.68
N ILE A 569 -1.98 30.60 53.93
CA ILE A 569 -3.42 30.82 54.12
C ILE A 569 -3.83 30.48 55.54
#